data_AF-A0A938UAQ2-F1
#
_entry.id   AF-A0A938UAQ2-F1
#
_cell.length_a   1.000
_cell.length_b   1.000
_cell.length_c   1.000
_cell.angle_alpha   90.00
_cell.angle_beta   90.00
_cell.angle_gamma   90.00
#
_symmetry.space_group_name_H-M   'P 1'
#
loop_
_entity.id
_entity.type
_entity.pdbx_description
1 polymer ?
#
loop_
_entity_poly.entity_id
_entity_poly.type
_entity_poly.pdbx_seq_one_letter_code
_entity_poly.pdbx_strand_id
1 'polypeptide(L)' 'MIEEKEESQKQGPEEGKRREVDLNTLFPGKSYDLNRLFPDEGTKRLLNELKRNKRDIDRFIKSLNLEEE' A
#
# COMPACT_ATOMS: atom_id res chain seq x y z
N MET A 1 15.53 -28.04 -9.05
CA MET A 1 15.82 -26.89 -8.15
C MET A 1 15.48 -25.65 -8.95
N ILE A 2 14.28 -25.09 -8.75
CA ILE A 2 13.88 -23.84 -9.39
C ILE A 2 13.78 -22.82 -8.27
N GLU A 3 14.76 -21.93 -8.21
CA GLU A 3 14.75 -20.73 -7.37
C GLU A 3 13.70 -19.77 -7.93
N GLU A 4 12.46 -19.89 -7.47
CA GLU A 4 11.52 -18.77 -7.56
C GLU A 4 11.94 -17.75 -6.49
N LYS A 5 12.60 -16.69 -6.96
CA LYS A 5 12.86 -15.48 -6.19
C LYS A 5 11.53 -14.87 -5.78
N GLU A 6 11.04 -15.24 -4.61
CA GLU A 6 10.08 -14.42 -3.88
C GLU A 6 10.77 -13.09 -3.57
N GLU A 7 10.50 -12.09 -4.40
CA GLU A 7 10.65 -10.68 -4.06
C GLU A 7 9.70 -10.39 -2.90
N SER A 8 10.13 -10.78 -1.70
CA SER A 8 9.62 -10.27 -0.43
C SER A 8 9.79 -8.76 -0.45
N GLN A 9 8.75 -8.06 -0.90
CA GLN A 9 8.56 -6.63 -0.66
C GLN A 9 8.47 -6.42 0.86
N LYS A 10 9.62 -6.38 1.52
CA LYS A 10 9.81 -5.80 2.85
C LYS A 10 9.56 -4.30 2.72
N GLN A 11 8.30 -3.89 2.84
CA GLN A 11 7.99 -2.51 3.18
C GLN A 11 7.72 -2.49 4.68
N GLY A 12 8.81 -2.39 5.44
CA GLY A 12 8.75 -2.04 6.86
C GLY A 12 8.15 -0.65 7.07
N PRO A 13 7.80 -0.29 8.31
CA PRO A 13 7.29 1.03 8.64
C PRO A 13 8.41 2.05 8.42
N GLU A 14 8.42 2.70 7.25
CA GLU A 14 9.17 3.94 7.05
C GLU A 14 8.45 5.08 7.78
N GLU A 15 8.44 4.99 9.11
CA GLU A 15 8.35 6.15 9.98
C GLU A 15 9.67 6.91 9.83
N GLY A 16 9.64 8.08 9.19
CA GLY A 16 10.76 9.03 9.28
C GLY A 16 11.17 9.74 7.99
N LYS A 17 10.77 9.26 6.81
CA LYS A 17 10.95 10.03 5.58
C LYS A 17 9.61 10.60 5.18
N ARG A 18 9.50 11.93 5.18
CA ARG A 18 8.47 12.71 4.49
C ARG A 18 8.53 12.40 2.99
N ARG A 19 8.24 11.17 2.60
CA ARG A 19 8.10 10.80 1.20
C ARG A 19 6.78 11.42 0.78
N GLU A 20 6.84 12.41 -0.10
CA GLU A 20 5.64 12.97 -0.71
C GLU A 20 4.79 11.81 -1.23
N VAL A 21 3.59 11.70 -0.69
CA VAL A 21 2.67 10.63 -1.06
C VAL A 21 2.06 10.99 -2.41
N ASP A 22 2.43 10.23 -3.44
CA ASP A 22 1.86 10.38 -4.77
C ASP A 22 0.58 9.54 -4.91
N LEU A 23 -0.56 10.22 -4.96
CA LEU A 23 -1.87 9.56 -5.07
C LEU A 23 -2.09 8.90 -6.43
N ASN A 24 -1.49 9.41 -7.51
CA ASN A 24 -1.66 8.81 -8.84
C ASN A 24 -0.94 7.46 -8.94
N THR A 25 0.20 7.33 -8.26
CA THR A 25 0.91 6.06 -8.11
C THR A 25 0.16 5.10 -7.18
N LEU A 26 -0.48 5.61 -6.12
CA LEU A 26 -1.26 4.78 -5.21
C LEU A 26 -2.56 4.26 -5.84
N PHE A 27 -3.21 5.05 -6.68
CA PHE A 27 -4.48 4.71 -7.31
C PHE A 27 -4.37 4.87 -8.83
N PRO A 28 -3.64 3.95 -9.50
CA PRO A 28 -3.49 4.00 -10.95
C PRO A 28 -4.85 3.79 -11.64
N GLY A 29 -5.00 4.36 -12.85
CA GLY A 29 -6.21 4.19 -13.67
C GLY A 29 -7.37 5.13 -13.32
N LYS A 30 -7.15 6.14 -12.46
CA LYS A 30 -8.09 7.26 -12.35
C LYS A 30 -7.91 8.20 -13.54
N SER A 31 -9.02 8.64 -14.11
CA SER A 31 -9.05 9.62 -15.19
C SER A 31 -8.67 11.04 -14.74
N TYR A 32 -8.60 11.27 -13.43
CA TYR A 32 -8.31 12.56 -12.81
C TYR A 32 -7.01 12.50 -12.02
N ASP A 33 -6.28 13.61 -12.02
CA ASP A 33 -5.08 13.79 -11.23
C ASP A 33 -5.44 13.98 -9.74
N LEU A 34 -5.29 12.91 -8.97
CA LEU A 34 -5.64 12.90 -7.55
C LEU A 34 -4.73 13.82 -6.73
N ASN A 35 -3.49 14.07 -7.16
CA ASN A 35 -2.62 15.01 -6.46
C ASN A 35 -3.10 16.46 -6.58
N ARG A 36 -3.82 16.79 -7.66
CA ARG A 36 -4.47 18.09 -7.84
C ARG A 36 -5.78 18.19 -7.07
N LEU A 37 -6.56 17.12 -7.01
CA LEU A 37 -7.83 17.09 -6.28
C LEU A 37 -7.62 17.13 -4.76
N PHE A 38 -6.58 16.47 -4.27
CA PHE A 38 -6.22 16.40 -2.86
C PHE A 38 -4.78 16.84 -2.67
N PRO A 39 -4.50 18.16 -2.75
CA PRO A 39 -3.14 18.68 -2.57
C PRO A 39 -2.69 18.60 -1.10
N ASP A 40 -3.64 18.53 -0.16
CA ASP A 40 -3.41 18.46 1.28
C ASP A 40 -2.62 17.22 1.70
N GLU A 41 -1.55 17.44 2.47
CA GLU A 41 -0.64 16.36 2.89
C GLU A 41 -1.33 15.39 3.86
N GLY A 42 -2.22 15.88 4.72
CA GLY A 42 -2.97 15.05 5.67
C GLY A 42 -3.86 14.04 4.95
N THR A 43 -4.59 14.50 3.94
CA THR A 43 -5.45 13.67 3.09
C THR A 43 -4.64 12.63 2.33
N LYS A 44 -3.49 13.02 1.77
CA LYS A 44 -2.61 12.08 1.07
C LYS A 44 -2.11 10.96 2.00
N ARG A 45 -1.66 11.33 3.20
CA ARG A 45 -1.23 10.36 4.23
C ARG A 45 -2.34 9.42 4.64
N LEU A 46 -3.54 9.95 4.90
CA LEU A 46 -4.71 9.14 5.24
C LEU A 46 -5.03 8.10 4.17
N LEU A 47 -5.05 8.50 2.89
CA LEU A 47 -5.30 7.58 1.78
C LEU A 47 -4.23 6.49 1.67
N ASN A 48 -2.97 6.83 1.93
CA ASN A 48 -1.87 5.85 1.95
C ASN A 48 -2.00 4.86 3.11
N GLU A 49 -2.34 5.33 4.31
CA GLU A 49 -2.57 4.48 5.48
C GLU A 49 -3.76 3.54 5.28
N LEU A 50 -4.88 4.04 4.73
CA LEU A 50 -6.04 3.22 4.39
C LEU A 50 -5.68 2.09 3.42
N LYS A 51 -4.88 2.39 2.39
CA LYS A 51 -4.42 1.37 1.43
C LYS A 51 -3.53 0.31 2.09
N ARG A 52 -2.64 0.73 3.00
CA ARG A 52 -1.79 -0.20 3.77
C ARG A 52 -2.64 -1.09 4.67
N ASN A 53 -3.53 -0.50 5.46
CA ASN A 53 -4.42 -1.23 6.36
C ASN A 53 -5.26 -2.27 5.61
N LYS A 54 -5.82 -1.91 4.44
CA LYS A 54 -6.54 -2.87 3.60
C LYS A 54 -5.66 -4.05 3.17
N ARG A 55 -4.42 -3.80 2.76
CA ARG A 55 -3.47 -4.87 2.37
C ARG A 55 -3.11 -5.77 3.55
N ASP A 56 -2.93 -5.18 4.73
CA ASP A 56 -2.58 -5.92 5.94
C ASP A 56 -3.74 -6.81 6.39
N ILE A 57 -4.97 -6.31 6.34
CA ILE A 57 -6.18 -7.11 6.60
C ILE A 57 -6.31 -8.24 5.58
N ASP A 58 -6.12 -7.97 4.28
CA ASP A 58 -6.19 -9.00 3.23
C ASP A 58 -5.13 -10.09 3.43
N ARG A 59 -3.90 -9.71 3.81
CA ARG A 59 -2.83 -10.64 4.16
C ARG A 59 -3.19 -11.46 5.39
N PHE A 60 -3.75 -10.83 6.43
CA PHE A 60 -4.15 -11.49 7.67
C PHE A 60 -5.27 -12.52 7.42
N ILE A 61 -6.29 -12.15 6.64
CA ILE A 61 -7.35 -13.09 6.25
C ILE A 61 -6.77 -14.26 5.46
N LYS A 62 -5.85 -14.01 4.52
CA LYS A 62 -5.17 -15.07 3.77
C LYS A 62 -4.37 -16.01 4.67
N SER A 63 -3.67 -15.49 5.69
CA SER A 63 -2.94 -16.34 6.63
C SER A 63 -3.86 -17.21 7.49
N LEU A 64 -5.04 -16.71 7.87
CA LEU A 64 -6.03 -17.51 8.61
C LEU A 64 -6.59 -18.66 7.76
N ASN A 65 -6.89 -18.40 6.48
CA ASN A 65 -7.40 -19.45 5.57
C ASN A 65 -6.31 -20.48 5.19
N LEU A 66 -5.03 -20.16 5.40
CA LEU A 66 -3.90 -21.05 5.11
C LEU A 66 -3.65 -22.07 6.23
N GLU A 67 -4.19 -21.86 7.43
CA GLU A 67 -4.07 -22.80 8.58
C GLU A 67 -5.17 -23.88 8.59
N GLU A 68 -6.13 -23.85 7.66
CA GLU A 68 -7.27 -24.79 7.59
C GLU A 68 -7.08 -25.97 6.59
N GLU A 69 -5.88 -26.20 6.04
CA GLU A 69 -5.55 -27.33 5.13
C GLU A 69 -4.35 -28.16 5.62
#